data_AF-F9PR33-F1
#
_entry.id   AF-F9PR33-F1
#
_cell.length_a   1.000
_cell.length_b   1.000
_cell.length_c   1.000
_cell.angle_alpha   90.00
_cell.angle_beta   90.00
_cell.angle_gamma   90.00
#
_symmetry.space_group_name_H-M   'P 1'
#
loop_
_entity.id
_entity.type
_entity.pdbx_description
1 polymer ?
#
loop_
_entity_poly.entity_id
_entity_poly.type
_entity_poly.pdbx_seq_one_letter_code
_entity_poly.pdbx_strand_id
1 'polypeptide(L)'
;MKNIDIPDGVEKIGQSAFSGCPLESINIPNTVKKIERYAFLSHRITTLEIPSSVETIEDQAFASNKKFRYLKNLILNEGLKIIGKDAFKSCLIEEVVIPSSLTFLDKNAFNDNMDSEKNVIKVKVYTYNKEHLKFEQSKHHEIILKDVNLENLKTEIEKAKTIKNFDKYIYSDENIKSDFDKILKDCEEALNNPISQKNIDILTKALSESLSKLNGVKPSNPEEKPEDELITTLIDPKTNISVSGKRLLDFILVVEKINGEDFLAFKGKDVSIFDISFVNKITNEKVKIKDGDYTVSIPREKGKTVNKVYYIDKKGNLEEKTFTQNEKSIIFKTGHFSMYAVEYKKGNNEKDKIIDKDKVIDKNKTNKKLPKTNISSNSILVPTLLGIASIIIKRKNISN
;
A
#
# COMPACT_ATOMS: atom_id res chain seq x y z
N MET A 1 -24.00 -8.81 33.00
CA MET A 1 -23.18 -9.23 31.85
C MET A 1 -21.84 -9.71 32.38
N LYS A 2 -21.45 -10.95 32.07
CA LYS A 2 -20.19 -11.56 32.57
C LYS A 2 -19.12 -11.72 31.51
N ASN A 3 -19.50 -11.88 30.25
CA ASN A 3 -18.57 -12.03 29.14
C ASN A 3 -18.96 -11.03 28.06
N ILE A 4 -17.98 -10.57 27.29
CA ILE A 4 -18.21 -9.70 26.14
C ILE A 4 -17.26 -10.10 25.00
N ASP A 5 -17.85 -10.31 23.82
CA ASP A 5 -17.11 -10.45 22.57
C ASP A 5 -17.26 -9.13 21.82
N ILE A 6 -16.17 -8.37 21.71
CA ILE A 6 -16.17 -7.12 20.96
C ILE A 6 -16.13 -7.49 19.46
N PRO A 7 -17.07 -6.99 18.63
CA PRO A 7 -17.14 -7.38 17.23
C PRO A 7 -15.96 -6.83 16.42
N ASP A 8 -15.60 -7.56 15.37
CA ASP A 8 -14.62 -7.10 14.38
C ASP A 8 -15.05 -5.76 13.75
N GLY A 9 -14.07 -4.91 13.46
CA GLY A 9 -14.28 -3.57 12.91
C GLY A 9 -14.40 -2.48 13.97
N VAL A 10 -14.52 -2.83 15.26
CA VAL A 10 -14.38 -1.86 16.34
C VAL A 10 -12.93 -1.41 16.43
N GLU A 11 -12.70 -0.11 16.25
CA GLU A 11 -11.37 0.50 16.36
C GLU A 11 -11.09 1.09 17.76
N LYS A 12 -12.15 1.44 18.50
CA LYS A 12 -12.01 2.11 19.81
C LYS A 12 -13.04 1.58 20.78
N ILE A 13 -12.59 1.26 21.99
CA ILE A 13 -13.47 0.97 23.12
C ILE A 13 -13.62 2.27 23.91
N GLY A 14 -14.80 2.87 23.81
CA GLY A 14 -15.06 4.23 24.27
C GLY A 14 -14.98 4.41 25.79
N GLN A 15 -14.85 5.67 26.20
CA GLN A 15 -14.78 6.05 27.61
C GLN A 15 -15.93 5.42 28.41
N SER A 16 -15.58 4.76 29.53
CA SER A 16 -16.53 4.11 30.45
C SER A 16 -17.46 3.06 29.84
N ALA A 17 -17.23 2.57 28.61
CA ALA A 17 -18.15 1.70 27.87
C ALA A 17 -18.66 0.48 28.66
N PHE A 18 -17.79 -0.12 29.48
CA PHE A 18 -18.08 -1.27 30.33
C PHE A 18 -17.73 -1.01 31.80
N SER A 19 -17.68 0.26 32.22
CA SER A 19 -17.41 0.63 33.60
C SER A 19 -18.45 0.04 34.56
N GLY A 20 -18.00 -0.65 35.60
CA GLY A 20 -18.83 -1.31 36.60
C GLY A 20 -19.43 -2.64 36.14
N CYS A 21 -19.18 -3.07 34.91
CA CYS A 21 -19.64 -4.37 34.46
C CYS A 21 -18.82 -5.49 35.14
N PRO A 22 -19.47 -6.52 35.72
CA PRO A 22 -18.78 -7.62 36.38
C PRO A 22 -18.22 -8.62 35.36
N LEU A 23 -17.50 -8.12 34.34
CA LEU A 23 -16.91 -8.92 33.27
C LEU A 23 -15.84 -9.85 33.85
N GLU A 24 -16.01 -11.14 33.65
CA GLU A 24 -15.10 -12.23 34.00
C GLU A 24 -14.18 -12.57 32.82
N SER A 25 -14.65 -12.39 31.58
CA SER A 25 -13.83 -12.49 30.37
C SER A 25 -14.20 -11.42 29.33
N ILE A 26 -13.22 -11.12 28.47
CA ILE A 26 -13.37 -10.26 27.31
C ILE A 26 -12.53 -10.80 26.16
N ASN A 27 -13.10 -10.77 24.96
CA ASN A 27 -12.33 -10.94 23.72
C ASN A 27 -12.22 -9.58 23.01
N ILE A 28 -10.98 -9.10 22.82
CA ILE A 28 -10.68 -7.84 22.13
C ILE A 28 -10.13 -8.22 20.73
N PRO A 29 -10.81 -7.86 19.63
CA PRO A 29 -10.36 -8.21 18.29
C PRO A 29 -9.16 -7.38 17.87
N ASN A 30 -8.41 -7.90 16.89
CA ASN A 30 -7.21 -7.25 16.30
C ASN A 30 -7.53 -5.97 15.48
N THR A 31 -8.76 -5.48 15.52
CA THR A 31 -9.14 -4.18 14.95
C THR A 31 -9.05 -3.04 15.96
N VAL A 32 -9.10 -3.33 17.27
CA VAL A 32 -9.10 -2.30 18.32
C VAL A 32 -7.72 -1.66 18.39
N LYS A 33 -7.67 -0.33 18.28
CA LYS A 33 -6.47 0.50 18.36
C LYS A 33 -6.35 1.23 19.69
N LYS A 34 -7.48 1.57 20.32
CA LYS A 34 -7.49 2.39 21.53
C LYS A 34 -8.52 1.91 22.55
N ILE A 35 -8.09 1.83 23.80
CA ILE A 35 -8.95 1.55 24.95
C ILE A 35 -8.98 2.82 25.81
N GLU A 36 -10.12 3.48 25.84
CA GLU A 36 -10.24 4.81 26.44
C GLU A 36 -10.42 4.78 27.96
N ARG A 37 -10.35 5.97 28.54
CA ARG A 37 -10.43 6.18 29.97
C ARG A 37 -11.62 5.43 30.60
N TYR A 38 -11.37 4.74 31.71
CA TYR A 38 -12.40 3.99 32.46
C TYR A 38 -13.13 2.88 31.68
N ALA A 39 -12.72 2.51 30.46
CA ALA A 39 -13.48 1.60 29.60
C ALA A 39 -13.94 0.32 30.32
N PHE A 40 -13.10 -0.26 31.18
CA PHE A 40 -13.36 -1.47 31.97
C PHE A 40 -13.15 -1.25 33.47
N LEU A 41 -13.40 -0.04 33.98
CA LEU A 41 -13.26 0.25 35.42
C LEU A 41 -14.12 -0.73 36.26
N SER A 42 -13.56 -1.26 37.35
CA SER A 42 -14.24 -2.19 38.27
C SER A 42 -14.70 -3.53 37.64
N HIS A 43 -13.90 -4.08 36.73
CA HIS A 43 -14.11 -5.40 36.14
C HIS A 43 -13.79 -6.57 37.10
N ARG A 44 -14.15 -7.80 36.68
CA ARG A 44 -13.83 -9.08 37.36
C ARG A 44 -12.91 -10.02 36.56
N ILE A 45 -12.31 -9.50 35.49
CA ILE A 45 -11.40 -10.25 34.60
C ILE A 45 -10.20 -10.74 35.41
N THR A 46 -9.87 -12.02 35.28
CA THR A 46 -8.73 -12.66 35.98
C THR A 46 -7.49 -12.75 35.09
N THR A 47 -7.70 -12.98 33.80
CA THR A 47 -6.67 -13.03 32.76
C THR A 47 -7.08 -12.09 31.62
N LEU A 48 -6.19 -11.17 31.27
CA LEU A 48 -6.40 -10.21 30.20
C LEU A 48 -5.25 -10.29 29.21
N GLU A 49 -5.59 -10.49 27.94
CA GLU A 49 -4.67 -10.30 26.83
C GLU A 49 -5.02 -9.02 26.08
N ILE A 50 -4.03 -8.16 25.91
CA ILE A 50 -4.12 -6.98 25.05
C ILE A 50 -3.58 -7.39 23.67
N PRO A 51 -4.40 -7.39 22.61
CA PRO A 51 -3.97 -7.80 21.28
C PRO A 51 -2.96 -6.82 20.68
N SER A 52 -2.17 -7.28 19.71
CA SER A 52 -1.09 -6.51 19.07
C SER A 52 -1.56 -5.26 18.31
N SER A 53 -2.86 -5.15 18.04
CA SER A 53 -3.44 -3.99 17.39
C SER A 53 -3.62 -2.79 18.32
N VAL A 54 -3.70 -3.00 19.64
CA VAL A 54 -3.98 -1.93 20.60
C VAL A 54 -2.72 -1.11 20.82
N GLU A 55 -2.79 0.18 20.46
CA GLU A 55 -1.67 1.11 20.56
C GLU A 55 -1.71 1.92 21.85
N THR A 56 -2.89 2.10 22.46
CA THR A 56 -3.05 2.96 23.63
C THR A 56 -4.08 2.42 24.61
N ILE A 57 -3.68 2.34 25.88
CA ILE A 57 -4.54 2.11 27.04
C ILE A 57 -4.52 3.38 27.87
N GLU A 58 -5.65 4.08 27.94
CA GLU A 58 -5.75 5.34 28.66
C GLU A 58 -5.94 5.16 30.18
N ASP A 59 -6.05 6.30 30.87
CA ASP A 59 -6.11 6.35 32.33
C ASP A 59 -7.22 5.46 32.89
N GLN A 60 -6.87 4.66 33.91
CA GLN A 60 -7.82 3.84 34.65
C GLN A 60 -8.68 2.89 33.79
N ALA A 61 -8.27 2.60 32.55
CA ALA A 61 -9.03 1.77 31.62
C ALA A 61 -9.36 0.39 32.19
N PHE A 62 -8.44 -0.23 32.92
CA PHE A 62 -8.59 -1.51 33.61
C PHE A 62 -8.32 -1.39 35.11
N ALA A 63 -8.65 -0.23 35.71
CA ALA A 63 -8.55 -0.09 37.15
C ALA A 63 -9.64 -0.93 37.84
N SER A 64 -9.29 -1.58 38.95
CA SER A 64 -10.23 -2.37 39.74
C SER A 64 -10.70 -1.64 41.01
N ASN A 65 -11.67 -2.23 41.70
CA ASN A 65 -12.14 -1.72 42.98
C ASN A 65 -11.27 -2.30 44.12
N LYS A 66 -10.83 -1.47 45.07
CA LYS A 66 -10.00 -1.92 46.20
C LYS A 66 -10.60 -3.07 47.01
N LYS A 67 -11.93 -3.17 47.05
CA LYS A 67 -12.67 -4.23 47.77
C LYS A 67 -12.65 -5.56 47.03
N PHE A 68 -12.57 -5.56 45.70
CA PHE A 68 -12.67 -6.76 44.87
C PHE A 68 -11.69 -6.67 43.70
N ARG A 69 -10.61 -7.45 43.77
CA ARG A 69 -9.48 -7.46 42.84
C ARG A 69 -9.43 -8.82 42.17
N TYR A 70 -9.27 -8.85 40.85
CA TYR A 70 -9.37 -10.10 40.09
C TYR A 70 -8.21 -10.29 39.10
N LEU A 71 -7.80 -9.22 38.41
CA LEU A 71 -6.80 -9.32 37.35
C LEU A 71 -5.44 -9.70 37.92
N LYS A 72 -5.01 -10.90 37.58
CA LYS A 72 -3.72 -11.47 38.01
C LYS A 72 -2.77 -11.63 36.84
N ASN A 73 -3.28 -12.15 35.72
CA ASN A 73 -2.47 -12.46 34.55
C ASN A 73 -2.73 -11.40 33.48
N LEU A 74 -1.71 -10.61 33.18
CA LEU A 74 -1.78 -9.58 32.14
C LEU A 74 -0.76 -9.91 31.04
N ILE A 75 -1.25 -10.08 29.82
CA ILE A 75 -0.45 -10.30 28.62
C ILE A 75 -0.53 -9.04 27.77
N LEU A 76 0.61 -8.43 27.47
CA LEU A 76 0.73 -7.22 26.66
C LEU A 76 1.50 -7.58 25.38
N ASN A 77 0.85 -7.50 24.23
CA ASN A 77 1.47 -7.83 22.95
C ASN A 77 2.18 -6.63 22.31
N GLU A 78 3.10 -6.92 21.39
CA GLU A 78 3.80 -5.89 20.58
C GLU A 78 2.81 -5.05 19.77
N GLY A 79 3.11 -3.76 19.63
CA GLY A 79 2.25 -2.74 19.03
C GLY A 79 1.72 -1.72 20.05
N LEU A 80 1.69 -2.07 21.34
CA LEU A 80 1.27 -1.19 22.42
C LEU A 80 2.30 -0.10 22.70
N LYS A 81 1.90 1.17 22.57
CA LYS A 81 2.79 2.34 22.70
C LYS A 81 2.64 3.07 24.02
N ILE A 82 1.43 3.11 24.59
CA ILE A 82 1.08 3.98 25.73
C ILE A 82 0.26 3.20 26.76
N ILE A 83 0.72 3.23 28.01
CA ILE A 83 -0.05 2.84 29.20
C ILE A 83 -0.22 4.05 30.11
N GLY A 84 -1.47 4.50 30.25
CA GLY A 84 -1.86 5.71 30.98
C GLY A 84 -1.86 5.57 32.49
N LYS A 85 -2.25 6.66 33.15
CA LYS A 85 -2.23 6.78 34.61
C LYS A 85 -3.21 5.82 35.26
N ASP A 86 -2.73 5.08 36.27
CA ASP A 86 -3.56 4.15 37.03
C ASP A 86 -4.28 3.10 36.15
N ALA A 87 -3.80 2.83 34.92
CA ALA A 87 -4.46 1.98 33.94
C ALA A 87 -4.80 0.57 34.47
N PHE A 88 -3.93 0.00 35.31
CA PHE A 88 -4.08 -1.29 35.98
C PHE A 88 -4.05 -1.15 37.50
N LYS A 89 -4.63 -0.06 38.00
CA LYS A 89 -4.69 0.22 39.44
C LYS A 89 -5.53 -0.81 40.18
N SER A 90 -5.08 -1.14 41.39
CA SER A 90 -5.79 -1.98 42.34
C SER A 90 -6.06 -3.41 41.86
N CYS A 91 -5.17 -3.99 41.04
CA CYS A 91 -5.25 -5.38 40.57
C CYS A 91 -4.44 -6.34 41.46
N LEU A 92 -4.25 -7.58 41.01
CA LEU A 92 -3.42 -8.63 41.61
C LEU A 92 -2.22 -8.99 40.72
N ILE A 93 -1.72 -8.02 39.96
CA ILE A 93 -0.60 -8.23 39.04
C ILE A 93 0.68 -8.14 39.84
N GLU A 94 1.39 -9.26 39.98
CA GLU A 94 2.68 -9.32 40.67
C GLU A 94 3.85 -9.05 39.72
N GLU A 95 3.71 -9.52 38.49
CA GLU A 95 4.68 -9.30 37.43
C GLU A 95 4.01 -9.20 36.06
N VAL A 96 4.67 -8.49 35.15
CA VAL A 96 4.24 -8.32 33.76
C VAL A 96 5.45 -8.09 32.87
N VAL A 97 5.41 -8.62 31.65
CA VAL A 97 6.37 -8.28 30.60
C VAL A 97 5.76 -7.17 29.76
N ILE A 98 6.45 -6.04 29.63
CA ILE A 98 6.03 -4.96 28.72
C ILE A 98 6.63 -5.18 27.32
N PRO A 99 5.87 -4.88 26.25
CA PRO A 99 6.33 -5.04 24.88
C PRO A 99 7.40 -4.00 24.54
N SER A 100 8.33 -4.34 23.66
CA SER A 100 9.45 -3.48 23.28
C SER A 100 9.04 -2.22 22.52
N SER A 101 7.85 -2.26 21.92
CA SER A 101 7.17 -1.12 21.28
C SER A 101 6.61 -0.07 22.27
N LEU A 102 6.62 -0.32 23.58
CA LEU A 102 6.10 0.63 24.56
C LEU A 102 6.98 1.89 24.60
N THR A 103 6.37 3.05 24.41
CA THR A 103 7.09 4.34 24.41
C THR A 103 6.80 5.17 25.65
N PHE A 104 5.71 4.86 26.36
CA PHE A 104 5.30 5.57 27.56
C PHE A 104 4.60 4.63 28.56
N LEU A 105 5.06 4.68 29.80
CA LEU A 105 4.45 4.03 30.96
C LEU A 105 4.29 5.07 32.07
N ASP A 106 3.05 5.38 32.47
CA ASP A 106 2.84 6.28 33.60
C ASP A 106 3.37 5.66 34.90
N LYS A 107 4.04 6.47 35.74
CA LYS A 107 4.58 6.02 37.03
C LYS A 107 3.55 5.41 37.97
N ASN A 108 2.24 5.66 37.79
CA ASN A 108 1.17 5.09 38.59
C ASN A 108 0.38 3.98 37.87
N ALA A 109 0.79 3.54 36.68
CA ALA A 109 0.05 2.53 35.90
C ALA A 109 -0.38 1.29 36.71
N PHE A 110 0.49 0.84 37.63
CA PHE A 110 0.28 -0.32 38.50
C PHE A 110 0.05 0.03 39.98
N ASN A 111 -0.49 1.22 40.27
CA ASN A 111 -0.76 1.66 41.64
C ASN A 111 -1.61 0.67 42.45
N ASP A 112 -1.29 0.50 43.73
CA ASP A 112 -2.09 -0.27 44.69
C ASP A 112 -2.31 -1.74 44.31
N ASN A 113 -1.44 -2.38 43.51
CA ASN A 113 -1.51 -3.82 43.24
C ASN A 113 -1.16 -4.64 44.49
N MET A 114 -1.74 -5.83 44.60
CA MET A 114 -1.53 -6.73 45.75
C MET A 114 -1.08 -8.13 45.34
N ASP A 115 -0.32 -8.79 46.21
CA ASP A 115 -0.02 -10.22 46.09
C ASP A 115 -1.19 -11.09 46.61
N SER A 116 -1.00 -12.41 46.53
CA SER A 116 -1.96 -13.39 47.08
C SER A 116 -2.19 -13.28 48.60
N GLU A 117 -1.28 -12.66 49.35
CA GLU A 117 -1.37 -12.42 50.80
C GLU A 117 -2.06 -11.09 51.14
N LYS A 118 -2.50 -10.34 50.12
CA LYS A 118 -3.14 -9.00 50.21
C LYS A 118 -2.19 -7.89 50.68
N ASN A 119 -0.89 -8.08 50.53
CA ASN A 119 0.08 -7.01 50.76
C ASN A 119 0.11 -6.12 49.52
N VAL A 120 0.17 -4.80 49.70
CA VAL A 120 0.45 -3.90 48.58
C VAL A 120 1.89 -4.09 48.15
N ILE A 121 2.09 -4.39 46.87
CA ILE A 121 3.41 -4.71 46.31
C ILE A 121 3.85 -3.69 45.26
N LYS A 122 5.15 -3.72 44.98
CA LYS A 122 5.76 -3.07 43.82
C LYS A 122 5.80 -4.10 42.68
N VAL A 123 5.05 -3.87 41.62
CA VAL A 123 4.93 -4.80 40.48
C VAL A 123 6.26 -4.94 39.75
N LYS A 124 6.69 -6.17 39.46
CA LYS A 124 7.88 -6.43 38.64
C LYS A 124 7.54 -6.28 37.16
N VAL A 125 8.04 -5.23 36.53
CA VAL A 125 7.83 -4.94 35.11
C VAL A 125 9.08 -5.36 34.35
N TYR A 126 9.04 -6.53 33.72
CA TYR A 126 10.15 -7.01 32.93
C TYR A 126 10.14 -6.39 31.53
N THR A 127 11.33 -6.07 31.03
CA THR A 127 11.53 -5.52 29.69
C THR A 127 12.74 -6.16 29.02
N TYR A 128 12.73 -6.23 27.70
CA TYR A 128 13.88 -6.57 26.87
C TYR A 128 14.44 -5.35 26.13
N ASN A 129 13.72 -4.22 26.14
CA ASN A 129 14.16 -2.95 25.60
C ASN A 129 14.88 -2.12 26.69
N LYS A 130 16.16 -1.79 26.43
CA LYS A 130 17.01 -0.98 27.31
C LYS A 130 16.52 0.46 27.46
N GLU A 131 15.82 0.99 26.46
CA GLU A 131 15.30 2.36 26.48
C GLU A 131 14.23 2.55 27.55
N HIS A 132 13.51 1.49 27.94
CA HIS A 132 12.52 1.54 29.02
C HIS A 132 13.14 1.87 30.39
N LEU A 133 14.46 1.69 30.57
CA LEU A 133 15.15 2.14 31.78
C LEU A 133 15.14 3.67 31.95
N LYS A 134 14.76 4.41 30.90
CA LYS A 134 14.61 5.88 30.92
C LYS A 134 13.20 6.33 31.35
N PHE A 135 12.25 5.41 31.54
CA PHE A 135 10.92 5.76 32.03
C PHE A 135 10.98 6.33 33.45
N GLU A 136 9.96 7.12 33.81
CA GLU A 136 9.90 7.79 35.11
C GLU A 136 9.88 6.77 36.26
N GLN A 137 10.69 7.01 37.30
CA GLN A 137 10.75 6.13 38.46
C GLN A 137 9.39 6.04 39.18
N SER A 138 9.02 4.82 39.54
CA SER A 138 7.77 4.52 40.23
C SER A 138 8.00 3.90 41.60
N LYS A 139 7.14 4.25 42.56
CA LYS A 139 7.02 3.53 43.84
C LYS A 139 6.10 2.31 43.75
N HIS A 140 5.40 2.12 42.62
CA HIS A 140 4.36 1.12 42.40
C HIS A 140 4.81 -0.01 41.48
N HIS A 141 5.83 0.20 40.67
CA HIS A 141 6.44 -0.82 39.85
C HIS A 141 7.95 -0.64 39.72
N GLU A 142 8.65 -1.70 39.37
CA GLU A 142 10.08 -1.73 39.14
C GLU A 142 10.36 -2.27 37.74
N ILE A 143 11.08 -1.50 36.93
CA ILE A 143 11.48 -1.93 35.59
C ILE A 143 12.75 -2.77 35.72
N ILE A 144 12.68 -4.01 35.24
CA ILE A 144 13.76 -5.00 35.32
C ILE A 144 14.12 -5.42 33.89
N LEU A 145 15.31 -5.03 33.44
CA LEU A 145 15.83 -5.47 32.15
C LEU A 145 16.19 -6.96 32.22
N LYS A 146 15.76 -7.72 31.22
CA LYS A 146 16.15 -9.11 30.98
C LYS A 146 17.13 -9.13 29.80
N ASP A 147 18.26 -9.78 30.00
CA ASP A 147 19.24 -9.97 28.92
C ASP A 147 18.74 -10.97 27.88
N VAL A 148 19.12 -10.71 26.63
CA VAL A 148 18.78 -11.52 25.46
C VAL A 148 20.05 -11.78 24.68
N ASN A 149 20.32 -13.04 24.37
CA ASN A 149 21.40 -13.43 23.49
C ASN A 149 20.97 -13.25 22.03
N LEU A 150 21.61 -12.30 21.35
CA LEU A 150 21.32 -11.92 19.96
C LEU A 150 22.39 -12.42 18.97
N GLU A 151 23.39 -13.19 19.42
CA GLU A 151 24.56 -13.55 18.61
C GLU A 151 24.18 -14.40 17.39
N ASN A 152 23.30 -15.39 17.62
CA ASN A 152 22.79 -16.24 16.54
C ASN A 152 21.93 -15.45 15.56
N LEU A 153 21.08 -14.56 16.05
CA LEU A 153 20.22 -13.71 15.21
C LEU A 153 21.06 -12.79 14.32
N LYS A 154 22.07 -12.12 14.89
CA LYS A 154 23.02 -11.28 14.13
C LYS A 154 23.70 -12.06 13.02
N THR A 155 24.22 -13.24 13.36
CA THR A 155 24.91 -14.11 12.40
C THR A 155 23.98 -14.51 11.26
N GLU A 156 22.73 -14.87 11.56
CA GLU A 156 21.77 -15.30 10.55
C GLU A 156 21.28 -14.13 9.67
N ILE A 157 21.10 -12.93 10.24
CA ILE A 157 20.77 -11.71 9.50
C ILE A 157 21.89 -11.38 8.50
N GLU A 158 23.16 -11.48 8.87
CA GLU A 158 24.26 -11.18 7.95
C GLU A 158 24.35 -12.18 6.79
N LYS A 159 24.08 -13.47 7.04
CA LYS A 159 23.90 -14.46 5.96
C LYS A 159 22.73 -14.08 5.04
N ALA A 160 21.61 -13.66 5.62
CA ALA A 160 20.42 -13.27 4.89
C ALA A 160 20.57 -11.98 4.08
N LYS A 161 21.36 -11.01 4.54
CA LYS A 161 21.71 -9.84 3.72
C LYS A 161 22.63 -10.23 2.57
N THR A 162 23.59 -11.11 2.83
CA THR A 162 24.53 -11.59 1.82
C THR A 162 23.83 -12.33 0.69
N ILE A 163 22.87 -13.21 1.01
CA ILE A 163 22.17 -14.04 0.00
C ILE A 163 21.40 -13.21 -1.03
N LYS A 164 20.99 -11.98 -0.69
CA LYS A 164 20.24 -11.10 -1.61
C LYS A 164 20.99 -10.76 -2.90
N ASN A 165 22.31 -10.89 -2.90
CA ASN A 165 23.15 -10.63 -4.06
C ASN A 165 23.45 -11.89 -4.91
N PHE A 166 22.88 -13.04 -4.54
CA PHE A 166 23.12 -14.32 -5.22
C PHE A 166 21.91 -14.75 -6.05
N ASP A 167 22.20 -15.52 -7.09
CA ASP A 167 21.22 -16.12 -7.99
C ASP A 167 20.10 -16.87 -7.23
N LYS A 168 20.47 -17.51 -6.11
CA LYS A 168 19.55 -18.22 -5.21
C LYS A 168 18.39 -17.35 -4.72
N TYR A 169 18.63 -16.07 -4.51
CA TYR A 169 17.61 -15.09 -4.17
C TYR A 169 17.06 -14.41 -5.42
N ILE A 170 17.92 -13.88 -6.30
CA ILE A 170 17.53 -13.05 -7.46
C ILE A 170 16.46 -13.74 -8.32
N TYR A 171 16.63 -15.04 -8.58
CA TYR A 171 15.75 -15.84 -9.42
C TYR A 171 14.75 -16.71 -8.63
N SER A 172 14.60 -16.49 -7.32
CA SER A 172 13.62 -17.22 -6.52
C SER A 172 12.20 -16.71 -6.82
N ASP A 173 11.20 -17.56 -6.61
CA ASP A 173 9.78 -17.22 -6.70
C ASP A 173 9.44 -15.97 -5.87
N GLU A 174 8.61 -15.07 -6.41
CA GLU A 174 8.27 -13.80 -5.76
C GLU A 174 7.59 -13.98 -4.40
N ASN A 175 6.76 -15.01 -4.21
CA ASN A 175 6.14 -15.27 -2.92
C ASN A 175 7.19 -15.72 -1.89
N ILE A 176 8.13 -16.57 -2.31
CA ILE A 176 9.25 -17.02 -1.46
C ILE A 176 10.13 -15.82 -1.08
N LYS A 177 10.45 -14.93 -2.02
CA LYS A 177 11.21 -13.70 -1.75
C LYS A 177 10.47 -12.77 -0.81
N SER A 178 9.18 -12.55 -1.03
CA SER A 178 8.34 -11.70 -0.18
C SER A 178 8.29 -12.23 1.25
N ASP A 179 8.10 -13.54 1.44
CA ASP A 179 8.09 -14.17 2.76
C ASP A 179 9.46 -14.05 3.44
N PHE A 180 10.54 -14.32 2.70
CA PHE A 180 11.91 -14.15 3.19
C PHE A 180 12.20 -12.71 3.62
N ASP A 181 11.85 -11.73 2.79
CA ASP A 181 12.08 -10.31 3.05
C ASP A 181 11.31 -9.82 4.26
N LYS A 182 10.09 -10.31 4.44
CA LYS A 182 9.28 -10.01 5.63
C LYS A 182 9.94 -10.56 6.89
N ILE A 183 10.34 -11.84 6.89
CA ILE A 183 11.01 -12.44 8.04
C ILE A 183 12.32 -11.73 8.36
N LEU A 184 13.13 -11.41 7.33
CA LEU A 184 14.37 -10.65 7.51
C LEU A 184 14.11 -9.30 8.16
N LYS A 185 13.08 -8.57 7.71
CA LYS A 185 12.68 -7.30 8.31
C LYS A 185 12.29 -7.45 9.79
N ASP A 186 11.49 -8.47 10.11
CA ASP A 186 11.06 -8.75 11.50
C ASP A 186 12.29 -9.09 12.38
N CYS A 187 13.26 -9.83 11.84
CA CYS A 187 14.53 -10.11 12.51
C CYS A 187 15.38 -8.85 12.75
N GLU A 188 15.49 -7.96 11.76
CA GLU A 188 16.21 -6.68 11.90
C GLU A 188 15.55 -5.75 12.93
N GLU A 189 14.22 -5.73 12.99
CA GLU A 189 13.49 -4.99 14.00
C GLU A 189 13.74 -5.56 15.41
N ALA A 190 13.67 -6.88 15.56
CA ALA A 190 13.96 -7.57 16.82
C ALA A 190 15.43 -7.44 17.27
N LEU A 191 16.36 -7.20 16.35
CA LEU A 191 17.76 -6.92 16.69
C LEU A 191 17.91 -5.55 17.37
N ASN A 192 17.16 -4.55 16.90
CA ASN A 192 17.19 -3.19 17.44
C ASN A 192 16.31 -3.04 18.68
N ASN A 193 15.19 -3.76 18.72
CA ASN A 193 14.23 -3.77 19.81
C ASN A 193 14.05 -5.22 20.29
N PRO A 194 14.97 -5.73 21.13
CA PRO A 194 14.95 -7.12 21.55
C PRO A 194 13.63 -7.50 22.19
N ILE A 195 13.16 -8.70 21.88
CA ILE A 195 11.99 -9.35 22.49
C ILE A 195 12.47 -10.54 23.32
N SER A 196 11.55 -11.34 23.88
CA SER A 196 11.94 -12.49 24.70
C SER A 196 12.88 -13.45 23.97
N GLN A 197 13.81 -14.09 24.69
CA GLN A 197 14.76 -15.06 24.11
C GLN A 197 14.03 -16.13 23.29
N LYS A 198 12.91 -16.67 23.80
CA LYS A 198 12.09 -17.64 23.09
C LYS A 198 11.65 -17.12 21.72
N ASN A 199 11.21 -15.87 21.62
CA ASN A 199 10.77 -15.29 20.35
C ASN A 199 11.94 -14.95 19.43
N ILE A 200 13.10 -14.54 19.98
CA ILE A 200 14.34 -14.40 19.20
C ILE A 200 14.76 -15.74 18.60
N ASP A 201 14.70 -16.83 19.36
CA ASP A 201 15.06 -18.17 18.88
C ASP A 201 14.10 -18.62 17.76
N ILE A 202 12.79 -18.34 17.91
CA ILE A 202 11.78 -18.60 16.88
C ILE A 202 12.05 -17.81 15.61
N LEU A 203 12.32 -16.50 15.72
CA LEU A 203 12.64 -15.64 14.57
C LEU A 203 13.92 -16.09 13.87
N THR A 204 14.97 -16.39 14.64
CA THR A 204 16.24 -16.89 14.10
C THR A 204 16.04 -18.19 13.32
N LYS A 205 15.25 -19.12 13.88
CA LYS A 205 14.89 -20.37 13.21
C LYS A 205 14.07 -20.12 11.93
N ALA A 206 13.06 -19.26 11.99
CA ALA A 206 12.23 -18.92 10.83
C ALA A 206 13.06 -18.30 9.69
N LEU A 207 14.02 -17.44 10.02
CA LEU A 207 14.94 -16.86 9.03
C LEU A 207 15.81 -17.94 8.39
N SER A 208 16.38 -18.84 9.21
CA SER A 208 17.18 -19.96 8.70
C SER A 208 16.38 -20.90 7.79
N GLU A 209 15.14 -21.21 8.16
CA GLU A 209 14.23 -22.00 7.33
C GLU A 209 13.88 -21.27 6.03
N SER A 210 13.64 -19.96 6.07
CA SER A 210 13.37 -19.17 4.87
C SER A 210 14.57 -19.13 3.90
N LEU A 211 15.80 -19.07 4.42
CA LEU A 211 17.03 -19.19 3.64
C LEU A 211 17.15 -20.52 2.90
N SER A 212 16.69 -21.60 3.54
CA SER A 212 16.70 -22.93 2.93
C SER A 212 15.69 -23.06 1.79
N LYS A 213 14.57 -22.32 1.86
CA LYS A 213 13.48 -22.34 0.87
C LYS A 213 13.78 -21.55 -0.40
N LEU A 214 14.72 -20.59 -0.36
CA LEU A 214 15.18 -19.88 -1.56
C LEU A 214 15.61 -20.89 -2.62
N ASN A 215 15.07 -20.76 -3.83
CA ASN A 215 15.16 -21.78 -4.88
C ASN A 215 15.63 -21.21 -6.22
N GLY A 216 16.12 -19.97 -6.25
CA GLY A 216 16.57 -19.33 -7.46
C GLY A 216 17.71 -20.08 -8.13
N VAL A 217 17.55 -20.34 -9.43
CA VAL A 217 18.60 -20.90 -10.27
C VAL A 217 18.80 -19.94 -11.42
N LYS A 218 20.04 -19.53 -11.66
CA LYS A 218 20.37 -18.67 -12.79
C LYS A 218 19.95 -19.35 -14.10
N PRO A 219 19.16 -18.68 -14.96
CA PRO A 219 18.77 -19.23 -16.24
C PRO A 219 19.99 -19.63 -17.08
N SER A 220 19.93 -20.80 -17.72
CA SER A 220 21.01 -21.34 -18.55
C SER A 220 21.26 -20.52 -19.81
N ASN A 221 20.29 -19.69 -20.20
CA ASN A 221 20.35 -18.79 -21.34
C ASN A 221 19.99 -17.35 -20.92
N PRO A 222 20.93 -16.39 -20.92
CA PRO A 222 20.70 -14.99 -20.51
C PRO A 222 19.66 -14.22 -21.35
N GLU A 223 19.23 -14.76 -22.49
CA GLU A 223 18.22 -14.17 -23.38
C GLU A 223 16.78 -14.58 -23.04
N GLU A 224 16.58 -15.56 -22.15
CA GLU A 224 15.27 -15.81 -21.55
C GLU A 224 14.99 -14.70 -20.54
N LYS A 225 14.35 -13.64 -21.05
CA LYS A 225 13.84 -12.53 -20.24
C LYS A 225 12.96 -13.11 -19.13
N PRO A 226 13.14 -12.70 -17.85
CA PRO A 226 12.17 -12.96 -16.80
C PRO A 226 10.77 -12.64 -17.33
N GLU A 227 9.72 -13.37 -16.93
CA GLU A 227 8.35 -13.03 -17.33
C GLU A 227 8.02 -11.55 -17.10
N ASP A 228 8.67 -10.95 -16.08
CA ASP A 228 8.69 -9.54 -15.71
C ASP A 228 9.27 -8.55 -16.74
N GLU A 229 10.07 -9.02 -17.69
CA GLU A 229 10.66 -8.24 -18.78
C GLU A 229 9.95 -8.39 -20.12
N LEU A 230 9.01 -9.33 -20.25
CA LEU A 230 8.22 -9.51 -21.46
C LEU A 230 7.20 -8.37 -21.59
N ILE A 231 7.12 -7.79 -22.80
CA ILE A 231 6.07 -6.82 -23.11
C ILE A 231 4.78 -7.61 -23.35
N THR A 232 3.86 -7.52 -22.41
CA THR A 232 2.52 -8.10 -22.51
C THR A 232 1.56 -7.05 -23.04
N THR A 233 0.61 -7.45 -23.88
CA THR A 233 -0.50 -6.60 -24.32
C THR A 233 -1.80 -7.14 -23.76
N LEU A 234 -2.49 -6.33 -22.95
CA LEU A 234 -3.85 -6.59 -22.50
C LEU A 234 -4.82 -5.87 -23.42
N ILE A 235 -5.98 -6.48 -23.69
CA ILE A 235 -7.03 -5.90 -24.54
C ILE A 235 -8.34 -5.99 -23.76
N ASP A 236 -9.04 -4.86 -23.62
CA ASP A 236 -10.39 -4.86 -23.07
C ASP A 236 -11.36 -5.34 -24.17
N PRO A 237 -12.10 -6.44 -23.94
CA PRO A 237 -12.90 -7.07 -24.98
C PRO A 237 -14.13 -6.25 -25.39
N LYS A 238 -14.57 -5.29 -24.57
CA LYS A 238 -15.75 -4.46 -24.85
C LYS A 238 -15.42 -3.28 -25.76
N THR A 239 -14.25 -2.68 -25.53
CA THR A 239 -13.81 -1.44 -26.20
C THR A 239 -12.74 -1.68 -27.26
N ASN A 240 -12.09 -2.84 -27.26
CA ASN A 240 -10.88 -3.15 -28.04
C ASN A 240 -9.70 -2.19 -27.78
N ILE A 241 -9.74 -1.46 -26.66
CA ILE A 241 -8.60 -0.66 -26.20
C ILE A 241 -7.55 -1.61 -25.65
N SER A 242 -6.29 -1.39 -26.02
CA SER A 242 -5.19 -2.21 -25.56
C SER A 242 -4.13 -1.42 -24.82
N VAL A 243 -3.54 -2.05 -23.81
CA VAL A 243 -2.39 -1.53 -23.07
C VAL A 243 -1.25 -2.53 -23.17
N SER A 244 -0.09 -2.05 -23.63
CA SER A 244 1.13 -2.84 -23.74
C SER A 244 2.20 -2.32 -22.78
N GLY A 245 2.89 -3.23 -22.09
CA GLY A 245 3.97 -2.90 -21.18
C GLY A 245 4.51 -4.11 -20.42
N LYS A 246 5.54 -3.91 -19.62
CA LYS A 246 6.08 -4.92 -18.71
C LYS A 246 5.16 -5.09 -17.49
N ARG A 247 5.22 -6.27 -16.85
CA ARG A 247 4.49 -6.57 -15.59
C ARG A 247 2.97 -6.42 -15.69
N LEU A 248 2.39 -6.85 -16.81
CA LEU A 248 0.93 -6.82 -17.01
C LEU A 248 0.28 -8.22 -16.93
N LEU A 249 1.07 -9.29 -16.81
CA LEU A 249 0.59 -10.68 -16.90
C LEU A 249 -0.48 -11.03 -15.85
N ASP A 250 -0.40 -10.47 -14.65
CA ASP A 250 -1.31 -10.78 -13.54
C ASP A 250 -2.60 -9.96 -13.54
N PHE A 251 -2.80 -9.12 -14.56
CA PHE A 251 -3.91 -8.18 -14.59
C PHE A 251 -4.89 -8.45 -15.74
N ILE A 252 -6.12 -8.04 -15.52
CA ILE A 252 -7.16 -7.91 -16.53
C ILE A 252 -7.36 -6.42 -16.77
N LEU A 253 -7.32 -6.01 -18.04
CA LEU A 253 -7.63 -4.64 -18.44
C LEU A 253 -9.14 -4.43 -18.45
N VAL A 254 -9.60 -3.40 -17.77
CA VAL A 254 -11.00 -2.98 -17.73
C VAL A 254 -11.08 -1.54 -18.19
N VAL A 255 -11.90 -1.28 -19.21
CA VAL A 255 -12.10 0.07 -19.74
C VAL A 255 -13.56 0.48 -19.68
N GLU A 256 -13.82 1.61 -19.02
CA GLU A 256 -15.16 2.19 -18.92
C GLU A 256 -15.23 3.48 -19.75
N LYS A 257 -16.26 3.59 -20.59
CA LYS A 257 -16.54 4.84 -21.32
C LYS A 257 -17.31 5.79 -20.41
N ILE A 258 -16.84 7.03 -20.31
CA ILE A 258 -17.45 8.06 -19.47
C ILE A 258 -18.14 9.10 -20.35
N ASN A 259 -19.28 9.61 -19.89
CA ASN A 259 -19.93 10.75 -20.54
C ASN A 259 -19.10 12.03 -20.30
N GLY A 260 -18.72 12.72 -21.38
CA GLY A 260 -17.85 13.89 -21.31
C GLY A 260 -18.49 15.16 -20.78
N GLU A 261 -19.82 15.19 -20.59
CA GLU A 261 -20.57 16.36 -20.13
C GLU A 261 -20.20 16.82 -18.72
N ASP A 262 -19.67 15.91 -17.88
CA ASP A 262 -19.25 16.21 -16.50
C ASP A 262 -17.95 17.03 -16.45
N PHE A 263 -17.22 17.13 -17.56
CA PHE A 263 -15.96 17.84 -17.64
C PHE A 263 -16.14 19.20 -18.33
N LEU A 264 -16.23 20.27 -17.53
CA LEU A 264 -16.36 21.66 -18.01
C LEU A 264 -15.31 22.02 -19.08
N ALA A 265 -14.10 21.48 -18.97
CA ALA A 265 -13.00 21.69 -19.91
C ALA A 265 -13.27 21.16 -21.33
N PHE A 266 -14.25 20.25 -21.49
CA PHE A 266 -14.65 19.68 -22.77
C PHE A 266 -16.01 20.18 -23.27
N LYS A 267 -16.64 21.14 -22.59
CA LYS A 267 -17.95 21.68 -22.99
C LYS A 267 -17.92 22.19 -24.44
N GLY A 268 -18.79 21.65 -25.29
CA GLY A 268 -18.91 22.03 -26.70
C GLY A 268 -17.82 21.47 -27.64
N LYS A 269 -17.03 20.50 -27.16
CA LYS A 269 -16.08 19.71 -27.95
C LYS A 269 -16.63 18.30 -28.20
N ASP A 270 -16.26 17.70 -29.32
CA ASP A 270 -16.51 16.27 -29.58
C ASP A 270 -15.37 15.47 -28.94
N VAL A 271 -15.65 14.79 -27.83
CA VAL A 271 -14.68 14.06 -27.04
C VAL A 271 -15.19 12.68 -26.65
N SER A 272 -14.30 11.68 -26.66
CA SER A 272 -14.54 10.36 -26.09
C SER A 272 -13.62 10.16 -24.89
N ILE A 273 -14.18 9.83 -23.72
CA ILE A 273 -13.45 9.67 -22.45
C ILE A 273 -13.48 8.22 -21.99
N PHE A 274 -12.35 7.72 -21.51
CA PHE A 274 -12.13 6.34 -21.08
C PHE A 274 -11.44 6.30 -19.71
N ASP A 275 -12.03 5.64 -18.70
CA ASP A 275 -11.30 5.19 -17.51
C ASP A 275 -10.60 3.87 -17.86
N ILE A 276 -9.28 3.88 -17.78
CA ILE A 276 -8.44 2.69 -18.01
C ILE A 276 -7.96 2.19 -16.65
N SER A 277 -8.39 0.98 -16.29
CA SER A 277 -8.17 0.40 -14.98
C SER A 277 -7.77 -1.08 -15.06
N PHE A 278 -7.25 -1.61 -13.95
CA PHE A 278 -6.73 -2.99 -13.88
C PHE A 278 -7.36 -3.74 -12.71
N VAL A 279 -7.70 -5.02 -12.95
CA VAL A 279 -8.15 -5.96 -11.93
C VAL A 279 -7.09 -7.03 -11.75
N ASN A 280 -6.71 -7.33 -10.51
CA ASN A 280 -5.79 -8.43 -10.22
C ASN A 280 -6.50 -9.77 -10.44
N LYS A 281 -5.89 -10.69 -11.21
CA LYS A 281 -6.48 -11.99 -11.56
C LYS A 281 -6.75 -12.90 -10.34
N ILE A 282 -5.96 -12.75 -9.28
CA ILE A 282 -6.03 -13.58 -8.07
C ILE A 282 -7.06 -13.01 -7.10
N THR A 283 -6.95 -11.72 -6.76
CA THR A 283 -7.83 -11.11 -5.75
C THR A 283 -9.17 -10.68 -6.32
N ASN A 284 -9.27 -10.55 -7.65
CA ASN A 284 -10.43 -10.01 -8.36
C ASN A 284 -10.80 -8.57 -7.92
N GLU A 285 -9.83 -7.82 -7.39
CA GLU A 285 -10.01 -6.43 -6.96
C GLU A 285 -9.40 -5.44 -7.96
N LYS A 286 -10.01 -4.25 -8.08
CA LYS A 286 -9.47 -3.13 -8.87
C LYS A 286 -8.24 -2.56 -8.17
N VAL A 287 -7.11 -2.51 -8.86
CA VAL A 287 -5.80 -2.13 -8.30
C VAL A 287 -5.16 -0.99 -9.06
N LYS A 288 -4.34 -0.19 -8.36
CA LYS A 288 -3.42 0.75 -9.00
C LYS A 288 -2.12 0.02 -9.32
N ILE A 289 -1.73 0.00 -10.58
CA ILE A 289 -0.42 -0.54 -10.99
C ILE A 289 0.69 0.48 -10.79
N LYS A 290 1.93 0.00 -10.61
CA LYS A 290 3.11 0.85 -10.45
C LYS A 290 3.34 1.70 -11.70
N ASP A 291 3.94 2.87 -11.50
CA ASP A 291 4.30 3.73 -12.62
C ASP A 291 5.37 3.04 -13.49
N GLY A 292 5.34 3.24 -14.81
CA GLY A 292 6.18 2.51 -15.76
C GLY A 292 6.21 3.09 -17.16
N ASP A 293 6.62 2.31 -18.15
CA ASP A 293 6.60 2.69 -19.57
C ASP A 293 5.54 1.89 -20.31
N TYR A 294 4.36 2.49 -20.49
CA TYR A 294 3.22 1.84 -21.12
C TYR A 294 2.85 2.49 -22.44
N THR A 295 2.27 1.70 -23.33
CA THR A 295 1.68 2.16 -24.59
C THR A 295 0.20 1.84 -24.60
N VAL A 296 -0.64 2.85 -24.84
CA VAL A 296 -2.08 2.70 -24.99
C VAL A 296 -2.42 2.82 -26.47
N SER A 297 -3.27 1.91 -26.96
CA SER A 297 -3.82 1.94 -28.32
C SER A 297 -5.35 1.96 -28.26
N ILE A 298 -5.94 3.03 -28.76
CA ILE A 298 -7.39 3.24 -28.81
C ILE A 298 -7.87 3.06 -30.25
N PRO A 299 -8.85 2.18 -30.53
CA PRO A 299 -9.43 2.05 -31.86
C PRO A 299 -10.03 3.37 -32.36
N ARG A 300 -9.85 3.67 -33.64
CA ARG A 300 -10.40 4.89 -34.23
C ARG A 300 -11.91 4.81 -34.40
N GLU A 301 -12.57 5.93 -34.11
CA GLU A 301 -13.95 6.16 -34.51
C GLU A 301 -14.01 6.46 -36.02
N LYS A 302 -14.85 5.72 -36.75
CA LYS A 302 -14.98 5.88 -38.21
C LYS A 302 -15.40 7.31 -38.55
N GLY A 303 -14.74 7.91 -39.53
CA GLY A 303 -15.05 9.26 -40.01
C GLY A 303 -14.56 10.41 -39.13
N LYS A 304 -14.00 10.13 -37.93
CA LYS A 304 -13.45 11.17 -37.06
C LYS A 304 -11.93 11.31 -37.23
N THR A 305 -11.48 12.56 -37.18
CA THR A 305 -10.04 12.90 -37.15
C THR A 305 -9.69 13.40 -35.76
N VAL A 306 -8.65 12.82 -35.16
CA VAL A 306 -8.21 13.23 -33.82
C VAL A 306 -7.57 14.61 -33.88
N ASN A 307 -7.97 15.48 -32.95
CA ASN A 307 -7.36 16.76 -32.68
C ASN A 307 -6.28 16.62 -31.60
N LYS A 308 -6.66 16.12 -30.42
CA LYS A 308 -5.81 16.03 -29.24
C LYS A 308 -6.12 14.79 -28.41
N VAL A 309 -5.14 14.33 -27.63
CA VAL A 309 -5.31 13.30 -26.62
C VAL A 309 -4.91 13.90 -25.28
N TYR A 310 -5.70 13.64 -24.25
CA TYR A 310 -5.48 14.13 -22.90
C TYR A 310 -5.43 12.97 -21.91
N TYR A 311 -4.54 13.07 -20.93
CA TYR A 311 -4.65 12.37 -19.65
C TYR A 311 -5.42 13.25 -18.67
N ILE A 312 -6.25 12.62 -17.84
CA ILE A 312 -7.03 13.27 -16.80
C ILE A 312 -6.69 12.63 -15.45
N ASP A 313 -6.09 13.41 -14.55
CA ASP A 313 -5.77 12.93 -13.21
C ASP A 313 -7.03 12.76 -12.33
N LYS A 314 -6.86 12.18 -11.14
CA LYS A 314 -7.96 11.96 -10.18
C LYS A 314 -8.63 13.25 -9.68
N LYS A 315 -8.00 14.41 -9.88
CA LYS A 315 -8.51 15.73 -9.51
C LYS A 315 -9.20 16.42 -10.69
N GLY A 316 -9.21 15.80 -11.87
CA GLY A 316 -9.81 16.36 -13.10
C GLY A 316 -8.87 17.27 -13.91
N ASN A 317 -7.58 17.36 -13.55
CA ASN A 317 -6.63 18.17 -14.31
C ASN A 317 -6.24 17.48 -15.62
N LEU A 318 -6.09 18.28 -16.69
CA LEU A 318 -5.78 17.79 -18.02
C LEU A 318 -4.28 17.93 -18.35
N GLU A 319 -3.69 16.87 -18.87
CA GLU A 319 -2.35 16.87 -19.46
C GLU A 319 -2.43 16.41 -20.92
N GLU A 320 -1.97 17.23 -21.87
CA GLU A 320 -1.95 16.86 -23.29
C GLU A 320 -0.87 15.80 -23.55
N LYS A 321 -1.24 14.72 -24.26
CA LYS A 321 -0.34 13.65 -24.64
C LYS A 321 0.05 13.76 -26.11
N THR A 322 1.32 13.54 -26.39
CA THR A 322 1.78 13.29 -27.75
C THR A 322 1.26 11.93 -28.19
N PHE A 323 0.68 11.88 -29.39
CA PHE A 323 0.10 10.66 -29.94
C PHE A 323 0.48 10.51 -31.41
N THR A 324 0.45 9.27 -31.88
CA THR A 324 0.44 8.94 -33.30
C THR A 324 -0.92 8.37 -33.67
N GLN A 325 -1.32 8.51 -34.93
CA GLN A 325 -2.53 7.90 -35.45
C GLN A 325 -2.21 7.16 -36.74
N ASN A 326 -2.73 5.95 -36.86
CA ASN A 326 -2.73 5.19 -38.12
C ASN A 326 -4.17 4.98 -38.60
N GLU A 327 -4.39 4.12 -39.59
CA GLU A 327 -5.74 3.85 -40.12
C GLU A 327 -6.68 3.19 -39.09
N LYS A 328 -6.13 2.46 -38.12
CA LYS A 328 -6.89 1.62 -37.17
C LYS A 328 -6.94 2.18 -35.76
N SER A 329 -5.88 2.82 -35.28
CA SER A 329 -5.74 3.22 -33.88
C SER A 329 -5.02 4.54 -33.66
N ILE A 330 -5.26 5.08 -32.46
CA ILE A 330 -4.59 6.21 -31.83
C ILE A 330 -3.65 5.63 -30.78
N ILE A 331 -2.37 5.95 -30.84
CA ILE A 331 -1.34 5.34 -29.99
C ILE A 331 -0.59 6.42 -29.24
N PHE A 332 -0.46 6.27 -27.92
CA PHE A 332 0.32 7.19 -27.09
C PHE A 332 1.02 6.44 -25.95
N LYS A 333 2.08 7.05 -25.41
CA LYS A 333 2.80 6.53 -24.25
C LYS A 333 2.29 7.16 -22.97
N THR A 334 2.36 6.39 -21.89
CA THR A 334 1.96 6.86 -20.56
C THR A 334 2.72 6.12 -19.47
N GLY A 335 2.85 6.74 -18.30
CA GLY A 335 3.50 6.10 -17.16
C GLY A 335 2.59 5.71 -16.02
N HIS A 336 1.33 6.13 -16.05
CA HIS A 336 0.36 5.84 -15.01
C HIS A 336 -1.05 5.97 -15.58
N PHE A 337 -2.04 5.39 -14.91
CA PHE A 337 -3.41 5.27 -15.42
C PHE A 337 -4.43 5.98 -14.53
N SER A 338 -5.42 6.56 -15.19
CA SER A 338 -6.61 7.20 -14.66
C SER A 338 -7.59 7.27 -15.85
N MET A 339 -8.06 8.46 -16.21
CA MET A 339 -8.89 8.64 -17.40
C MET A 339 -8.08 9.25 -18.55
N TYR A 340 -8.50 8.98 -19.79
CA TYR A 340 -7.98 9.61 -20.99
C TYR A 340 -9.11 10.10 -21.88
N ALA A 341 -8.91 11.25 -22.53
CA ALA A 341 -9.86 11.81 -23.49
C ALA A 341 -9.24 11.92 -24.88
N VAL A 342 -10.01 11.57 -25.90
CA VAL A 342 -9.69 11.79 -27.31
C VAL A 342 -10.61 12.89 -27.82
N GLU A 343 -10.05 14.05 -28.16
CA GLU A 343 -10.77 15.16 -28.78
C GLU A 343 -10.70 15.03 -30.31
N TYR A 344 -11.83 15.19 -30.98
CA TYR A 344 -11.95 15.12 -32.43
C TYR A 344 -12.09 16.52 -33.05
N LYS A 345 -11.60 16.67 -34.29
CA LYS A 345 -11.80 17.90 -35.07
C LYS A 345 -13.29 18.03 -35.42
N LYS A 346 -13.84 19.24 -35.25
CA LYS A 346 -15.19 19.57 -35.75
C LYS A 346 -15.20 19.35 -37.27
N GLY A 347 -16.09 18.48 -37.76
CA GLY A 347 -16.25 18.27 -39.19
C GLY A 347 -16.73 19.55 -39.87
N ASN A 348 -16.11 19.93 -40.99
CA ASN A 348 -16.69 20.91 -41.90
C ASN A 348 -17.89 20.26 -42.59
N ASN A 349 -19.07 20.37 -42.00
CA ASN A 349 -20.33 20.12 -42.70
C ASN A 349 -20.67 21.38 -43.52
N GLU A 350 -19.94 21.62 -44.61
CA GLU A 350 -20.43 22.45 -45.72
C GLU A 350 -21.18 21.53 -46.71
N LYS A 351 -22.44 21.26 -46.37
CA LYS A 351 -23.57 21.00 -47.29
C LYS A 351 -24.80 20.83 -46.39
N ASP A 352 -25.89 21.45 -46.80
CA ASP A 352 -27.19 21.58 -46.11
C ASP A 352 -27.34 22.78 -45.16
N LYS A 353 -27.33 23.98 -45.76
CA LYS A 353 -28.25 25.05 -45.36
C LYS A 353 -28.91 25.65 -46.60
N ILE A 354 -30.08 25.12 -46.97
CA ILE A 354 -31.11 25.90 -47.64
C ILE A 354 -31.85 26.64 -46.53
N ILE A 355 -31.64 27.95 -46.37
CA ILE A 355 -32.70 28.93 -46.06
C ILE A 355 -32.33 30.27 -46.70
N ASP A 356 -33.34 30.81 -47.35
CA ASP A 356 -33.47 31.97 -48.21
C ASP A 356 -33.51 33.32 -47.44
N LYS A 357 -33.16 34.38 -48.19
CA LYS A 357 -33.56 35.81 -48.05
C LYS A 357 -32.92 36.77 -47.01
N ASP A 358 -32.22 37.74 -47.61
CA ASP A 358 -32.33 39.19 -47.43
C ASP A 358 -31.82 39.88 -46.14
N LYS A 359 -30.62 40.48 -46.21
CA LYS A 359 -30.43 41.96 -46.37
C LYS A 359 -28.95 42.41 -46.21
N VAL A 360 -28.41 42.92 -47.32
CA VAL A 360 -27.68 44.20 -47.51
C VAL A 360 -26.41 44.55 -46.68
N ILE A 361 -25.26 44.47 -47.39
CA ILE A 361 -24.13 45.44 -47.60
C ILE A 361 -23.49 46.15 -46.38
N ASP A 362 -22.18 45.97 -46.15
CA ASP A 362 -21.13 46.95 -46.56
C ASP A 362 -19.68 46.40 -46.52
N LYS A 363 -18.85 46.91 -47.44
CA LYS A 363 -17.43 46.63 -47.69
C LYS A 363 -16.53 47.35 -46.68
N ASN A 364 -15.45 46.71 -46.22
CA ASN A 364 -14.06 47.21 -46.41
C ASN A 364 -12.97 46.35 -45.73
N LYS A 365 -11.98 45.99 -46.56
CA LYS A 365 -10.52 45.79 -46.35
C LYS A 365 -9.99 45.44 -44.94
N THR A 366 -9.19 44.36 -44.84
CA THR A 366 -7.70 44.42 -44.94
C THR A 366 -7.04 43.05 -44.69
N ASN A 367 -6.01 42.76 -45.50
CA ASN A 367 -5.09 41.63 -45.39
C ASN A 367 -4.33 41.58 -44.05
N LYS A 368 -4.08 40.37 -43.51
CA LYS A 368 -2.77 40.04 -42.90
C LYS A 368 -2.51 38.52 -42.80
N LYS A 369 -1.40 38.14 -43.47
CA LYS A 369 -0.58 36.91 -43.49
C LYS A 369 -0.82 35.82 -42.44
N LEU A 370 -0.82 34.57 -42.96
CA LEU A 370 -0.52 33.32 -42.27
C LEU A 370 0.98 33.21 -41.89
N PRO A 371 1.34 32.63 -40.73
CA PRO A 371 2.65 32.04 -40.51
C PRO A 371 2.65 30.54 -40.85
N LYS A 372 3.70 30.12 -41.54
CA LYS A 372 4.08 28.72 -41.81
C LYS A 372 4.57 28.04 -40.53
N THR A 373 4.38 26.72 -40.43
CA THR A 373 5.28 25.85 -39.67
C THR A 373 5.58 24.55 -40.41
N ASN A 374 6.84 24.14 -40.25
CA ASN A 374 7.60 23.18 -41.03
C ASN A 374 7.09 21.74 -40.90
N ILE A 375 7.07 21.06 -42.05
CA ILE A 375 7.12 19.60 -42.15
C ILE A 375 8.60 19.21 -42.07
N SER A 376 8.96 18.28 -41.18
CA SER A 376 10.19 17.48 -41.32
C SER A 376 9.82 16.00 -41.36
N SER A 377 9.92 15.44 -42.55
CA SER A 377 9.89 14.01 -42.85
C SER A 377 11.21 13.36 -42.42
N ASN A 378 11.16 12.31 -41.59
CA ASN A 378 11.97 11.09 -41.70
C ASN A 378 11.78 10.17 -40.49
N SER A 379 10.84 9.22 -40.60
CA SER A 379 10.96 7.88 -40.04
C SER A 379 9.79 7.04 -40.54
N ILE A 380 10.08 5.96 -41.26
CA ILE A 380 9.11 4.92 -41.59
C ILE A 380 9.41 3.75 -40.66
N LEU A 381 8.47 3.44 -39.78
CA LEU A 381 8.48 2.23 -38.94
C LEU A 381 7.64 1.17 -39.67
N VAL A 382 8.28 0.09 -40.12
CA VAL A 382 7.59 -1.12 -40.58
C VAL A 382 7.75 -2.18 -39.48
N PRO A 383 6.66 -2.83 -39.02
CA PRO A 383 6.77 -3.88 -38.03
C PRO A 383 7.16 -5.19 -38.73
N THR A 384 8.22 -5.84 -38.27
CA THR A 384 8.43 -7.27 -38.52
C THR A 384 8.71 -8.02 -37.23
N LEU A 385 8.17 -9.24 -37.19
CA LEU A 385 8.29 -10.22 -36.13
C LEU A 385 9.77 -10.59 -35.91
N LEU A 386 10.21 -10.57 -34.64
CA LEU A 386 11.51 -11.01 -34.11
C LEU A 386 12.77 -10.21 -34.53
N GLY A 387 13.39 -9.57 -33.53
CA GLY A 387 14.84 -9.36 -33.45
C GLY A 387 15.41 -8.21 -34.28
N ILE A 388 15.95 -7.20 -33.58
CA ILE A 388 16.63 -6.06 -34.19
C ILE A 388 18.00 -6.52 -34.73
N ALA A 389 18.16 -6.57 -36.06
CA ALA A 389 19.47 -6.55 -36.71
C ALA A 389 19.63 -5.21 -37.45
N SER A 390 20.64 -4.42 -37.07
CA SER A 390 20.98 -3.17 -37.74
C SER A 390 21.74 -3.46 -39.04
N ILE A 391 21.08 -3.30 -40.20
CA ILE A 391 21.76 -3.26 -41.49
C ILE A 391 21.95 -1.79 -41.90
N ILE A 392 23.21 -1.34 -41.97
CA ILE A 392 23.59 -0.05 -42.55
C ILE A 392 23.80 -0.25 -44.05
N ILE A 393 22.90 0.30 -44.88
CA ILE A 393 23.14 0.41 -46.33
C ILE A 393 23.55 1.85 -46.65
N LYS A 394 24.84 2.07 -46.92
CA LYS A 394 25.31 3.30 -47.58
C LYS A 394 24.95 3.22 -49.07
N ARG A 395 24.08 4.11 -49.55
CA ARG A 395 23.94 4.35 -50.99
C ARG A 395 24.89 5.46 -51.43
N LYS A 396 25.73 5.06 -52.39
CA LYS A 396 26.71 5.84 -53.15
C LYS A 396 25.95 6.88 -53.99
N ASN A 397 26.29 8.16 -53.83
CA ASN A 397 25.81 9.20 -54.75
C ASN A 397 26.40 8.93 -56.14
N ILE A 398 25.53 8.71 -57.12
CA ILE A 398 25.82 8.87 -58.54
C ILE A 398 24.92 9.99 -59.02
N SER A 399 25.50 11.11 -59.42
CA SER A 399 25.22 11.73 -60.71
C SER A 399 25.98 13.06 -60.83
N ASN A 400 26.90 13.07 -61.80
CA ASN A 400 27.33 14.13 -62.72
C ASN A 400 27.39 15.58 -62.23
#